data_AF-A0A2Z6RX81-F1
#
_entry.id   AF-A0A2Z6RX81-F1
#
_cell.length_a   1.000
_cell.length_b   1.000
_cell.length_c   1.000
_cell.angle_alpha   90.00
_cell.angle_beta   90.00
_cell.angle_gamma   90.00
#
_symmetry.space_group_name_H-M   'P 1'
#
loop_
_entity.id
_entity.type
_entity.pdbx_description
1 polymer ?
#
loop_
_entity_poly.entity_id
_entity_poly.type
_entity_poly.pdbx_seq_one_letter_code
_entity_poly.pdbx_strand_id
1 'polypeptide(L)' 'FGKSENAILDKFIEEKHLKWFPYNQFENVEYLDKGGFGTIYKAIWLESRSKKEVALKCLDNLNENNLNGNLDEFLNEV' A
#
# COMPACT_ATOMS: atom_id res chain seq x y z
N PHE A 1 12.90 -7.28 -5.29
CA PHE A 1 11.81 -6.35 -4.92
C PHE A 1 11.90 -5.16 -5.83
N GLY A 2 10.76 -4.64 -6.30
CA GLY A 2 10.73 -3.58 -7.31
C GLY A 2 10.85 -2.17 -6.71
N LYS A 3 10.74 -1.16 -7.58
CA LYS A 3 10.68 0.26 -7.23
C LYS A 3 9.33 0.82 -7.65
N SER A 4 8.88 1.85 -6.95
CA SER A 4 7.58 2.51 -7.18
C SER A 4 7.60 3.53 -8.32
N GLU A 5 8.77 3.84 -8.89
CA GLU A 5 9.02 4.93 -9.85
C GLU A 5 8.82 6.33 -9.27
N ASN A 6 8.62 6.45 -7.95
CA ASN A 6 8.58 7.71 -7.23
C ASN A 6 9.73 7.76 -6.21
N ALA A 7 10.64 8.72 -6.37
CA ALA A 7 11.85 8.79 -5.56
C ALA A 7 11.58 9.02 -4.06
N ILE A 8 10.50 9.74 -3.71
CA ILE A 8 10.11 9.99 -2.31
C ILE A 8 9.60 8.70 -1.68
N LEU A 9 8.72 7.98 -2.37
CA LEU A 9 8.20 6.69 -1.93
C LEU A 9 9.30 5.64 -1.81
N ASP A 10 10.20 5.54 -2.80
CA ASP A 10 11.30 4.59 -2.79
C ASP A 10 12.22 4.82 -1.58
N LYS A 11 12.54 6.08 -1.28
CA LYS A 11 13.34 6.45 -0.10
C LYS A 11 12.63 6.06 1.19
N PHE A 12 11.33 6.35 1.32
CA PHE A 12 10.56 5.98 2.50
C PHE A 12 10.51 4.46 2.71
N ILE A 13 10.26 3.70 1.63
CA ILE A 13 10.22 2.24 1.65
C ILE A 13 11.56 1.67 2.12
N GLU A 14 12.68 2.24 1.64
CA GLU A 14 14.03 1.88 2.07
C GLU A 14 14.28 2.22 3.55
N GLU A 15 13.98 3.44 3.98
CA GLU A 15 14.15 3.92 5.36
C GLU A 15 13.35 3.10 6.38
N LYS A 16 12.15 2.63 6.00
CA LYS A 16 11.28 1.81 6.86
C LYS A 16 11.49 0.31 6.68
N HIS A 17 12.45 -0.12 5.85
CA HIS A 17 12.70 -1.52 5.53
C HIS A 17 11.46 -2.28 5.01
N LEU A 18 10.61 -1.59 4.27
CA LEU A 18 9.40 -2.15 3.69
C LEU A 18 9.68 -2.86 2.36
N LYS A 19 8.78 -3.75 1.96
CA LYS A 19 8.83 -4.42 0.66
C LYS A 19 7.77 -3.85 -0.25
N TRP A 20 8.20 -3.33 -1.41
CA TRP A 20 7.30 -2.90 -2.46
C TRP A 20 6.84 -4.08 -3.33
N PHE A 21 5.54 -4.09 -3.66
CA PHE A 21 4.91 -5.03 -4.58
C PHE A 21 4.19 -4.27 -5.70
N PRO A 22 4.39 -4.65 -6.98
CA PRO A 22 3.65 -4.03 -8.07
C PRO A 22 2.15 -4.30 -7.97
N TYR A 23 1.34 -3.29 -8.26
CA TYR A 23 -0.12 -3.39 -8.20
C TYR A 23 -0.69 -4.47 -9.16
N ASN A 24 0.00 -4.74 -10.27
CA ASN A 24 -0.42 -5.77 -11.23
C ASN A 24 -0.31 -7.22 -10.72
N GLN A 25 0.23 -7.44 -9.51
CA GLN A 25 0.26 -8.75 -8.86
C GLN A 25 -1.02 -9.06 -8.07
N PHE A 26 -1.97 -8.12 -8.02
CA PHE A 26 -3.23 -8.27 -7.31
C PHE A 26 -4.40 -8.40 -8.31
N GLU A 27 -5.20 -9.45 -8.14
CA GLU A 27 -6.42 -9.72 -8.92
C GLU A 27 -7.67 -9.56 -8.04
N ASN A 28 -8.84 -9.48 -8.69
CA ASN A 28 -10.14 -9.41 -8.03
C ASN A 28 -10.18 -8.35 -6.91
N VAL A 29 -9.70 -7.14 -7.23
CA VAL A 29 -9.71 -6.02 -6.31
C VAL A 29 -11.15 -5.50 -6.17
N GLU A 30 -11.76 -5.78 -5.04
CA GLU A 30 -13.16 -5.48 -4.74
C GLU A 30 -13.24 -4.53 -3.53
N TYR A 31 -14.12 -3.55 -3.58
CA TYR A 31 -14.37 -2.67 -2.45
C TYR A 31 -14.87 -3.48 -1.24
N LEU A 32 -14.27 -3.24 -0.07
CA LEU A 32 -14.70 -3.86 1.18
C LEU A 32 -15.40 -2.85 2.09
N ASP A 33 -14.72 -1.75 2.43
CA ASP A 33 -15.27 -0.73 3.33
C ASP A 33 -14.50 0.60 3.22
N LYS A 34 -15.04 1.67 3.80
CA LYS A 34 -14.40 2.99 3.88
C LYS A 34 -14.45 3.52 5.31
N GLY A 35 -13.27 3.75 5.89
CA GLY A 35 -13.11 4.39 7.19
C GLY A 35 -12.69 5.85 7.10
N GLY A 36 -12.40 6.47 8.25
CA GLY A 36 -11.93 7.86 8.31
C GLY A 36 -10.53 8.09 7.72
N PHE A 37 -9.71 7.04 7.65
CA PHE A 37 -8.30 7.12 7.23
C PHE A 37 -8.04 6.52 5.85
N GLY A 38 -9.06 6.01 5.17
CA GLY A 38 -8.90 5.41 3.85
C GLY A 38 -9.97 4.39 3.49
N THR A 39 -9.80 3.85 2.29
CA THR A 39 -10.68 2.85 1.70
C THR A 39 -10.00 1.49 1.72
N ILE A 40 -10.71 0.44 2.15
CA ILE A 40 -10.22 -0.94 2.18
C ILE A 40 -10.81 -1.69 0.99
N TYR A 41 -9.95 -2.41 0.28
CA TYR A 41 -10.31 -3.34 -0.77
C TYR A 41 -9.87 -4.75 -0.37
N LYS A 42 -10.66 -5.74 -0.75
CA LYS A 42 -10.25 -7.14 -0.74
C LYS A 42 -9.61 -7.46 -2.08
N ALA A 43 -8.52 -8.23 -2.09
CA ALA A 43 -7.86 -8.64 -3.31
C ALA A 43 -7.23 -10.04 -3.16
N ILE A 44 -6.88 -10.64 -4.30
CA ILE A 44 -6.10 -11.87 -4.37
C ILE A 44 -4.68 -11.51 -4.83
N TRP A 45 -3.69 -11.69 -3.96
CA TRP A 45 -2.28 -11.57 -4.34
C TRP A 45 -1.80 -12.84 -5.03
N LEU A 46 -1.30 -12.68 -6.25
CA LEU A 46 -0.70 -13.74 -7.05
C LEU A 46 0.78 -13.89 -6.73
N GLU A 47 1.08 -14.78 -5.79
CA GLU A 47 2.44 -15.27 -5.61
C GLU A 47 2.69 -16.39 -6.63
N SER A 48 3.94 -16.56 -7.08
CA SER A 48 4.32 -17.48 -8.18
C SER A 48 3.69 -18.88 -8.16
N ARG A 49 3.34 -19.41 -6.98
CA ARG A 49 2.69 -20.72 -6.82
C ARG A 49 1.50 -20.70 -5.86
N SER A 50 1.08 -19.55 -5.36
CA SER A 50 0.01 -19.46 -4.39
C SER A 50 -0.87 -18.23 -4.60
N LYS A 51 -2.16 -18.38 -4.32
CA LYS A 51 -3.11 -17.27 -4.26
C LYS A 51 -3.40 -16.99 -2.80
N LYS A 52 -3.21 -15.75 -2.38
CA LYS A 52 -3.48 -15.31 -1.00
C LYS A 52 -4.52 -14.21 -1.02
N GLU A 53 -5.55 -14.35 -0.20
CA GLU A 53 -6.47 -13.25 0.06
C GLU A 53 -5.79 -12.21 0.95
N VAL A 54 -5.86 -10.95 0.54
CA VAL A 54 -5.24 -9.82 1.22
C VAL A 54 -6.22 -8.64 1.28
N ALA A 55 -6.00 -7.77 2.25
CA ALA A 55 -6.67 -6.47 2.33
C ALA A 55 -5.70 -5.37 1.83
N LEU A 56 -6.14 -4.56 0.88
CA LEU A 56 -5.44 -3.37 0.41
C LEU A 56 -6.08 -2.14 1.07
N LYS A 57 -5.33 -1.44 1.92
CA LYS A 57 -5.77 -0.16 2.53
C LYS A 57 -5.21 1.00 1.70
N CYS A 58 -6.08 1.73 1.02
CA CYS A 58 -5.75 2.91 0.22
C CYS A 58 -6.01 4.18 1.05
N LEU A 59 -5.00 5.04 1.18
CA LEU A 59 -5.09 6.28 1.95
C LEU A 59 -5.71 7.41 1.11
N ASP A 60 -6.75 8.06 1.64
CA ASP A 60 -7.53 9.06 0.90
C ASP A 60 -6.80 10.42 0.74
N ASN A 61 -5.76 10.70 1.55
CA ASN A 61 -5.11 12.02 1.66
C ASN A 61 -3.61 12.03 1.31
N LEU A 62 -3.14 11.20 0.38
CA LEU A 62 -1.75 11.26 -0.06
C LEU A 62 -1.54 12.41 -1.05
N ASN A 63 -0.86 13.45 -0.61
CA ASN A 63 -0.30 14.48 -1.49
C ASN A 63 1.22 14.43 -1.41
N GLU A 64 1.92 14.81 -2.49
CA GLU A 64 3.39 14.77 -2.54
C GLU A 64 4.05 15.63 -1.45
N ASN A 65 3.39 16.70 -1.02
CA ASN A 65 3.92 17.65 -0.03
C ASN A 65 3.91 17.10 1.41
N ASN A 66 3.02 16.16 1.72
CA ASN A 66 2.81 15.61 3.07
C ASN A 66 2.95 14.09 3.10
N LEU A 67 3.49 13.49 2.03
CA LEU A 67 3.53 12.05 1.82
C LEU A 67 4.22 11.33 2.99
N ASN A 68 5.40 11.81 3.42
CA ASN A 68 6.16 11.19 4.51
C ASN A 68 5.41 11.26 5.85
N GLY A 69 4.81 12.40 6.18
CA GLY A 69 4.09 12.58 7.45
C GLY A 69 2.85 11.68 7.55
N ASN A 70 2.06 11.62 6.49
CA ASN A 70 0.86 10.77 6.45
C ASN A 70 1.21 9.28 6.49
N LEU A 71 2.33 8.89 5.86
CA LEU A 71 2.77 7.49 5.83
C LEU A 71 3.41 7.07 7.17
N ASP A 72 4.07 8.00 7.87
CA ASP A 72 4.54 7.79 9.24
C ASP A 72 3.39 7.66 10.24
N GLU A 73 2.38 8.53 10.17
CA GLU A 73 1.17 8.43 11.01
C GLU A 73 0.48 7.08 10.80
N PHE A 74 0.34 6.66 9.54
CA PHE A 74 -0.26 5.38 9.18
C PHE A 74 0.47 4.17 9.78
N LEU A 75 1.81 4.15 9.75
CA LEU A 75 2.57 3.03 10.30
C LEU A 75 2.57 2.97 11.84
N ASN A 76 2.28 4.09 12.50
CA ASN A 76 2.27 4.19 13.96
C ASN A 76 0.86 4.07 14.56
N GLU A 77 -0.18 3.89 13.75
CA GLU A 77 -1.56 3.61 14.20
C GLU A 77 -1.58 2.22 14.88
N VAL A 78 -1.85 2.19 16.20
CA VAL A 78 -1.93 0.97 17.06
C VAL A 78 -3.37 0.63 17.40
#